data_AF-A0A088F6K7-F1
#
_entry.id   AF-A0A088F6K7-F1
#
_cell.length_a   1.000
_cell.length_b   1.000
_cell.length_c   1.000
_cell.angle_alpha   90.00
_cell.angle_beta   90.00
_cell.angle_gamma   90.00
#
_symmetry.space_group_name_H-M   'P 1'
#
loop_
_entity.id
_entity.type
_entity.pdbx_description
1 polymer ?
#
loop_
_entity_poly.entity_id
_entity_poly.type
_entity_poly.pdbx_seq_one_letter_code
_entity_poly.pdbx_strand_id
1 'polypeptide(L)'
;MKTKIINTIRQWTPEAADPIAKIEHEEDTVANDLILNRLVDICLQKIYSGSVTEMERVQEIAKVVNLLYQEGNQYTRNAIENEFLTALSFEESPGSLKKHLELFPVELRKGYIKTILEN
;
A
#
# COMPACT_ATOMS: atom_id res chain seq x y z
N MET A 1 -18.33 2.82 1.12
CA MET A 1 -16.95 3.13 1.60
C MET A 1 -15.96 3.22 0.44
N LYS A 2 -16.33 2.74 -0.77
CA LYS A 2 -15.66 2.92 -2.08
C LYS A 2 -14.89 4.22 -2.24
N THR A 3 -15.47 5.33 -1.82
CA THR A 3 -14.96 6.66 -2.15
C THR A 3 -13.71 7.05 -1.39
N LYS A 4 -13.52 6.65 -0.12
CA LYS A 4 -12.44 7.27 0.68
C LYS A 4 -11.05 6.73 0.30
N ILE A 5 -10.90 5.41 0.17
CA ILE A 5 -9.63 4.77 -0.24
C ILE A 5 -9.31 5.19 -1.68
N ILE A 6 -10.26 5.03 -2.60
CA ILE A 6 -10.07 5.30 -4.02
C ILE A 6 -9.81 6.79 -4.29
N ASN A 7 -10.58 7.71 -3.69
CA ASN A 7 -10.38 9.14 -3.92
C ASN A 7 -9.07 9.63 -3.32
N THR A 8 -8.69 9.13 -2.13
CA THR A 8 -7.41 9.49 -1.52
C THR A 8 -6.27 8.96 -2.40
N ILE A 9 -6.32 7.70 -2.84
CA ILE A 9 -5.25 7.16 -3.68
C ILE A 9 -5.18 7.88 -5.03
N ARG A 10 -6.30 8.21 -5.67
CA ARG A 10 -6.31 9.02 -6.91
C ARG A 10 -5.68 10.39 -6.73
N GLN A 11 -6.00 11.08 -5.63
CA GLN A 11 -5.55 12.44 -5.40
C GLN A 11 -4.03 12.49 -5.17
N TRP A 12 -3.45 11.45 -4.57
CA TRP A 12 -2.06 11.44 -4.13
C TRP A 12 -1.15 10.57 -5.02
N THR A 13 -1.73 9.66 -5.80
CA THR A 13 -1.03 8.74 -6.71
C THR A 13 -1.59 8.82 -8.13
N PRO A 14 -1.21 9.87 -8.92
CA PRO A 14 -1.71 10.06 -10.28
C PRO A 14 -1.36 8.89 -11.21
N GLU A 15 -0.23 8.21 -10.97
CA GLU A 15 0.22 7.02 -11.70
C GLU A 15 -0.72 5.82 -11.54
N ALA A 16 -1.58 5.83 -10.51
CA ALA A 16 -2.62 4.84 -10.31
C ALA A 16 -3.96 5.23 -10.97
N ALA A 17 -4.10 6.45 -11.51
CA ALA A 17 -5.39 6.99 -11.95
C ALA A 17 -6.04 6.21 -13.11
N ASP A 18 -5.25 5.87 -14.15
CA ASP A 18 -5.72 5.08 -15.30
C ASP A 18 -6.23 3.68 -14.91
N PRO A 19 -5.49 2.89 -14.11
CA PRO A 19 -6.02 1.63 -13.61
C PRO A 19 -7.24 1.80 -12.69
N ILE A 20 -7.30 2.85 -11.88
CA ILE A 20 -8.46 3.11 -11.01
C ILE A 20 -9.73 3.40 -11.83
N ALA A 21 -9.63 4.10 -12.96
CA ALA A 21 -10.77 4.33 -13.86
C ALA A 21 -11.41 3.03 -14.38
N LYS A 22 -10.63 1.95 -14.52
CA LYS A 22 -11.15 0.64 -14.94
C LYS A 22 -11.89 -0.11 -13.84
N ILE A 23 -11.70 0.30 -12.58
CA ILE A 23 -12.20 -0.39 -11.38
C ILE A 23 -13.44 0.32 -10.80
N GLU A 24 -13.81 1.50 -11.33
CA GLU A 24 -14.96 2.28 -10.85
C GLU A 24 -16.30 1.53 -10.86
N HIS A 25 -16.44 0.56 -11.77
CA HIS A 25 -17.66 -0.24 -11.94
C HIS A 25 -17.71 -1.50 -11.07
N GLU A 26 -16.62 -1.86 -10.39
CA GLU A 26 -16.53 -3.07 -9.55
C GLU A 26 -17.23 -2.92 -8.20
N GLU A 27 -17.53 -4.02 -7.50
CA GLU A 27 -18.05 -3.95 -6.13
C GLU A 27 -17.04 -3.34 -5.14
N ASP A 28 -17.51 -2.70 -4.07
CA ASP A 28 -16.68 -1.93 -3.13
C ASP A 28 -15.47 -2.72 -2.58
N THR A 29 -15.67 -3.99 -2.22
CA THR A 29 -14.62 -4.86 -1.69
C THR A 29 -13.57 -5.18 -2.76
N VAL A 30 -14.03 -5.67 -3.90
CA VAL A 30 -13.18 -6.02 -5.06
C VAL A 30 -12.37 -4.82 -5.52
N ALA A 31 -13.00 -3.64 -5.55
CA ALA A 31 -12.33 -2.40 -5.94
C ALA A 31 -11.21 -2.00 -4.97
N ASN A 32 -11.38 -2.19 -3.66
CA ASN A 32 -10.34 -1.90 -2.68
C ASN A 32 -9.16 -2.85 -2.84
N ASP A 33 -9.41 -4.15 -2.96
CA ASP A 33 -8.38 -5.17 -3.07
C ASP A 33 -7.54 -4.96 -4.34
N LEU A 34 -8.20 -4.70 -5.48
CA LEU A 34 -7.51 -4.41 -6.75
C LEU A 34 -6.61 -3.16 -6.67
N ILE A 35 -7.08 -2.13 -5.97
CA ILE A 35 -6.32 -0.87 -5.84
C ILE A 35 -5.13 -1.03 -4.89
N LEU A 36 -5.30 -1.77 -3.79
CA LEU A 36 -4.22 -2.06 -2.86
C LEU A 36 -3.14 -2.92 -3.49
N ASN A 37 -3.51 -3.98 -4.21
CA ASN A 37 -2.58 -4.78 -5.01
C ASN A 37 -1.84 -3.92 -6.04
N ARG A 38 -2.56 -3.03 -6.74
CA ARG A 38 -1.93 -2.13 -7.71
C ARG A 38 -0.92 -1.18 -7.07
N LEU A 39 -1.21 -0.67 -5.87
CA LEU A 39 -0.28 0.18 -5.14
C LEU A 39 0.98 -0.58 -4.73
N VAL A 40 0.86 -1.85 -4.34
CA VAL A 40 2.02 -2.70 -4.10
C VAL A 40 2.88 -2.86 -5.34
N ASP A 41 2.28 -3.19 -6.49
CA ASP A 41 3.02 -3.36 -7.74
C ASP A 41 3.86 -2.11 -8.06
N ILE A 42 3.24 -0.93 -7.91
CA ILE A 42 3.91 0.35 -8.10
C ILE A 42 5.05 0.51 -7.09
N CYS A 43 4.82 0.20 -5.82
CA CYS A 43 5.86 0.29 -4.80
C CYS A 43 7.04 -0.64 -5.09
N LEU A 44 6.77 -1.90 -5.46
CA LEU A 44 7.80 -2.89 -5.77
C LEU A 44 8.64 -2.48 -6.98
N GLN A 45 8.00 -2.07 -8.09
CA GLN A 45 8.70 -1.57 -9.27
C GLN A 45 9.68 -0.44 -8.93
N LYS A 46 9.24 0.49 -8.07
CA LYS A 46 10.03 1.63 -7.62
C LYS A 46 11.16 1.22 -6.68
N ILE A 47 10.90 0.32 -5.72
CA ILE A 47 11.91 -0.23 -4.82
C ILE A 47 13.02 -0.94 -5.62
N TYR A 48 12.67 -1.77 -6.60
CA TYR A 48 13.65 -2.47 -7.44
C TYR A 48 14.46 -1.52 -8.34
N SER A 49 13.90 -0.38 -8.73
CA SER A 49 14.67 0.64 -9.47
C SER A 49 15.86 1.17 -8.65
N GLY A 50 15.77 1.13 -7.31
CA GLY A 50 16.82 1.54 -6.39
C GLY A 50 17.17 3.03 -6.42
N SER A 51 16.43 3.86 -7.18
CA SER A 51 16.72 5.29 -7.28
C SER A 51 16.12 6.08 -6.12
N VAL A 52 16.81 7.12 -5.67
CA VAL A 52 16.40 7.93 -4.51
C VAL A 52 15.02 8.57 -4.73
N THR A 53 14.78 9.11 -5.93
CA THR A 53 13.50 9.75 -6.29
C THR A 53 12.33 8.77 -6.27
N GLU A 54 12.54 7.53 -6.72
CA GLU A 54 11.50 6.51 -6.68
C GLU A 54 11.25 6.01 -5.25
N MET A 55 12.28 5.98 -4.40
CA MET A 55 12.13 5.66 -2.98
C MET A 55 11.36 6.74 -2.22
N GLU A 56 11.59 8.02 -2.51
CA GLU A 56 10.77 9.13 -1.99
C GLU A 56 9.30 8.96 -2.39
N ARG A 57 9.05 8.54 -3.64
CA ARG A 57 7.70 8.27 -4.12
C ARG A 57 7.02 7.11 -3.39
N VAL A 58 7.76 6.05 -3.08
CA VAL A 58 7.26 4.93 -2.26
C VAL A 58 6.91 5.41 -0.85
N GLN A 59 7.73 6.29 -0.25
CA GLN A 59 7.42 6.89 1.05
C GLN A 59 6.15 7.75 1.03
N GLU A 60 5.89 8.48 -0.06
CA GLU A 60 4.64 9.22 -0.22
C GLU A 60 3.42 8.29 -0.30
N ILE A 61 3.51 7.23 -1.09
CA ILE A 61 2.45 6.20 -1.16
C ILE A 61 2.24 5.57 0.22
N ALA A 62 3.32 5.22 0.92
CA ALA A 62 3.24 4.66 2.27
C ALA A 62 2.60 5.61 3.28
N LYS A 63 2.81 6.93 3.16
CA LYS A 63 2.11 7.93 4.00
C LYS A 63 0.61 7.91 3.75
N VAL A 64 0.19 7.83 2.48
CA VAL A 64 -1.23 7.74 2.11
C VAL A 64 -1.86 6.46 2.65
N VAL A 65 -1.21 5.32 2.45
CA VAL A 65 -1.67 4.03 3.01
C VAL A 65 -1.74 4.09 4.53
N ASN A 66 -0.76 4.70 5.19
CA ASN A 66 -0.76 4.88 6.64
C ASN A 66 -1.95 5.75 7.12
N LEU A 67 -2.30 6.82 6.41
CA LEU A 67 -3.49 7.62 6.73
C LEU A 67 -4.76 6.77 6.65
N LEU A 68 -4.91 5.97 5.58
CA LEU A 68 -6.03 5.04 5.42
C LEU A 68 -6.04 3.96 6.50
N TYR A 69 -4.87 3.47 6.91
CA TYR A 69 -4.73 2.46 7.96
C TYR A 69 -5.14 3.00 9.34
N GLN A 70 -4.72 4.23 9.66
CA GLN A 70 -5.05 4.86 10.94
C GLN A 70 -6.53 5.25 11.03
N GLU A 71 -7.05 5.95 10.01
CA GLU A 71 -8.42 6.46 9.97
C GLU A 71 -9.46 5.41 9.58
N GLY A 72 -9.03 4.32 8.94
CA GLY A 72 -9.87 3.23 8.49
C GLY A 72 -10.47 2.43 9.64
N ASN A 73 -11.62 1.81 9.38
CA ASN A 73 -12.19 0.84 10.29
C ASN A 73 -11.44 -0.51 10.20
N GLN A 74 -11.85 -1.49 11.02
CA GLN A 74 -11.19 -2.80 11.05
C GLN A 74 -11.13 -3.47 9.66
N TYR A 75 -12.18 -3.32 8.86
CA TYR A 75 -12.22 -3.86 7.51
C TYR A 75 -11.14 -3.24 6.61
N THR A 76 -11.01 -1.91 6.62
CA THR A 76 -9.94 -1.22 5.87
C THR A 76 -8.54 -1.64 6.33
N ARG A 77 -8.32 -1.78 7.64
CA ARG A 77 -7.04 -2.24 8.18
C ARG A 77 -6.72 -3.65 7.73
N ASN A 78 -7.68 -4.57 7.81
CA ASN A 78 -7.52 -5.94 7.35
C ASN A 78 -7.22 -6.02 5.86
N ALA A 79 -7.91 -5.22 5.02
CA ALA A 79 -7.63 -5.18 3.59
C ALA A 79 -6.22 -4.68 3.29
N ILE A 80 -5.75 -3.63 3.99
CA ILE A 80 -4.37 -3.14 3.86
C ILE A 80 -3.36 -4.20 4.32
N GLU A 81 -3.61 -4.88 5.44
CA GLU A 81 -2.75 -5.95 5.94
C GLU A 81 -2.66 -7.10 4.92
N ASN A 82 -3.80 -7.58 4.43
CA ASN A 82 -3.88 -8.77 3.57
C ASN A 82 -3.42 -8.53 2.14
N GLU A 83 -3.76 -7.38 1.55
CA GLU A 83 -3.53 -7.14 0.12
C GLU A 83 -2.26 -6.31 -0.12
N PHE A 84 -1.95 -5.35 0.76
CA PHE A 84 -0.81 -4.46 0.58
C PHE A 84 0.43 -4.94 1.36
N LEU A 85 0.29 -5.15 2.68
CA LEU A 85 1.44 -5.48 3.52
C LEU A 85 1.92 -6.91 3.31
N THR A 86 1.01 -7.88 3.16
CA THR A 86 1.37 -9.27 2.86
C THR A 86 2.11 -9.39 1.54
N ALA A 87 1.63 -8.72 0.48
CA ALA A 87 2.29 -8.77 -0.81
C ALA A 87 3.70 -8.15 -0.76
N LEU A 88 3.91 -7.06 -0.01
CA LEU A 88 5.25 -6.51 0.25
C LEU A 88 6.12 -7.41 1.14
N SER A 89 5.52 -8.25 1.98
CA SER A 89 6.26 -9.18 2.85
C SER A 89 6.86 -10.36 2.09
N PHE A 90 6.27 -10.78 0.97
CA PHE A 90 6.86 -11.84 0.14
C PHE A 90 8.19 -11.43 -0.52
N GLU A 91 8.43 -10.14 -0.66
CA GLU A 91 9.68 -9.57 -1.17
C GLU A 91 10.69 -9.24 -0.05
N GLU A 92 10.32 -9.54 1.20
CA GLU A 92 11.22 -9.39 2.33
C GLU A 92 12.28 -10.49 2.33
N SER A 93 13.47 -10.07 2.72
CA SER A 93 14.59 -10.91 3.09
C SER A 93 15.27 -10.22 4.28
N PRO A 94 16.06 -10.93 5.08
CA PRO A 94 16.75 -10.33 6.22
C PRO A 94 17.57 -9.08 5.86
N GLY A 95 18.02 -8.95 4.61
CA GLY A 95 18.73 -7.78 4.09
C GLY A 95 17.85 -6.63 3.61
N SER A 96 16.57 -6.86 3.27
CA SER A 96 15.62 -5.85 2.80
C SER A 96 14.67 -5.34 3.89
N LEU A 97 14.46 -6.09 4.98
CA LEU A 97 13.54 -5.70 6.07
C LEU A 97 13.82 -4.29 6.61
N LYS A 98 15.08 -3.98 6.91
CA LYS A 98 15.45 -2.65 7.43
C LYS A 98 15.03 -1.54 6.46
N LYS A 99 15.23 -1.75 5.16
CA LYS A 99 14.84 -0.79 4.11
C LYS A 99 13.33 -0.64 4.02
N HIS A 100 12.58 -1.75 4.09
CA HIS A 100 11.11 -1.71 4.09
C HIS A 100 10.59 -0.93 5.31
N LEU A 101 11.18 -1.14 6.49
CA LEU A 101 10.80 -0.41 7.70
C LEU A 101 11.12 1.09 7.60
N GLU A 102 12.22 1.48 6.96
CA GLU A 102 12.57 2.90 6.73
C GLU A 102 11.63 3.61 5.76
N LEU A 103 10.93 2.86 4.89
CA LEU A 103 9.92 3.41 3.98
C LEU A 103 8.59 3.71 4.67
N PHE A 104 8.30 3.07 5.81
CA PHE A 104 6.98 3.12 6.42
C PHE A 104 6.89 4.09 7.61
N PRO A 105 5.78 4.85 7.74
CA PRO A 105 5.44 5.54 8.97
C PRO A 105 5.24 4.58 10.15
N VAL A 106 5.29 5.10 11.38
CA VAL A 106 5.35 4.29 12.61
C VAL A 106 4.18 3.32 12.75
N GLU A 107 2.95 3.73 12.48
CA GLU A 107 1.80 2.82 12.64
C GLU A 107 1.75 1.76 11.54
N LEU A 108 2.00 2.13 10.29
CA LEU A 108 2.08 1.16 9.19
C LEU A 108 3.24 0.16 9.39
N ARG A 109 4.36 0.58 9.98
CA ARG A 109 5.45 -0.34 10.39
C ARG A 109 4.97 -1.41 11.36
N LYS A 110 4.18 -1.04 12.37
CA LYS A 110 3.64 -2.02 13.33
C LYS A 110 2.73 -3.01 12.62
N GLY A 111 1.86 -2.53 11.74
CA GLY A 111 1.03 -3.37 10.87
C GLY A 111 1.89 -4.33 10.04
N TYR A 112 2.96 -3.83 9.42
CA TYR A 112 3.84 -4.65 8.58
C TYR A 112 4.56 -5.74 9.37
N ILE A 113 5.10 -5.42 10.54
CA ILE A 113 5.75 -6.41 11.42
C ILE A 113 4.74 -7.46 11.87
N LYS A 114 3.53 -7.04 12.24
CA LYS A 114 2.44 -7.95 12.60
C LYS A 114 2.15 -8.90 11.44
N THR A 115 1.97 -8.39 10.22
CA THR A 115 1.73 -9.20 9.02
C THR A 115 2.83 -10.24 8.78
N ILE A 116 4.11 -9.87 8.95
CA ILE A 116 5.23 -10.82 8.80
C ILE A 116 5.18 -11.94 9.86
N LEU A 117 4.80 -11.62 11.09
CA LEU A 117 4.77 -12.59 12.20
C LEU A 117 3.55 -13.52 12.16
N GLU A 118 2.46 -13.11 11.50
CA GLU A 118 1.21 -13.86 11.41
C GLU A 118 1.11 -14.75 10.16
N ASN A 119 1.97 -14.50 9.15
CA ASN A 119 2.13 -15.35 7.96
C ASN A 119 3.08 -16.52 8.21
#